data_AF-A0A819S5B4-F1
#
_entry.id   AF-A0A819S5B4-F1
#
_cell.length_a   1.000
_cell.length_b   1.000
_cell.length_c   1.000
_cell.angle_alpha   90.00
_cell.angle_beta   90.00
_cell.angle_gamma   90.00
#
_symmetry.space_group_name_H-M   'P 1'
#
loop_
_entity.id
_entity.type
_entity.pdbx_description
1 polymer ?
#
loop_
_entity_poly.entity_id
_entity_poly.type
_entity_poly.pdbx_seq_one_letter_code
_entity_poly.pdbx_strand_id
1 'polypeptide(L)'
;MASDIRQHAGDRSRGQCAQAVRQSIENVLGIRLERTQFARNYGPRLEAAGLRAITNGTPLRPGDVRIIQPTVGHPAGHMQMYTENGWVSDFRQRDEWPGSAYRQNQPSYTTYRYEDINEE
;
A
#
# COMPACT_ATOMS: atom_id res chain seq x y z
N MET A 1 4.26 15.87 -4.79
CA MET A 1 4.74 14.80 -3.87
C MET A 1 4.24 13.45 -4.39
N ALA A 2 5.13 12.67 -5.02
CA ALA A 2 4.96 11.24 -5.44
C ALA A 2 6.10 10.85 -6.41
N SER A 3 7.32 11.33 -6.13
CA SER A 3 8.46 11.23 -7.07
C SER A 3 9.28 9.95 -6.84
N ASP A 4 9.27 9.40 -5.63
CA ASP A 4 10.17 8.29 -5.26
C ASP A 4 9.68 6.91 -5.72
N ILE A 5 8.36 6.69 -5.83
CA ILE A 5 7.79 5.46 -6.44
C ILE A 5 8.12 5.34 -7.93
N ARG A 6 8.49 6.44 -8.59
CA ARG A 6 8.66 6.48 -10.05
C ARG A 6 9.98 5.86 -10.51
N GLN A 7 11.04 5.87 -9.70
CA GLN A 7 12.37 5.47 -10.17
C GLN A 7 12.62 3.95 -10.21
N HIS A 8 11.68 3.12 -9.74
CA HIS A 8 11.83 1.65 -9.76
C HIS A 8 10.62 0.90 -10.35
N ALA A 9 9.64 1.61 -10.90
CA ALA A 9 8.41 1.05 -11.45
C ALA A 9 8.64 0.37 -12.82
N GLY A 10 8.89 -0.94 -12.82
CA GLY A 10 8.85 -1.77 -14.02
C GLY A 10 7.42 -2.19 -14.40
N ASP A 11 7.24 -2.84 -15.55
CA ASP A 11 5.93 -3.31 -16.05
C ASP A 11 5.34 -4.53 -15.29
N ARG A 12 6.06 -5.08 -14.30
CA ARG A 12 5.67 -6.27 -13.54
C ARG A 12 6.16 -6.17 -12.09
N SER A 13 5.39 -6.74 -11.15
CA SER A 13 5.81 -6.83 -9.75
C SER A 13 7.11 -7.60 -9.62
N ARG A 14 8.07 -7.05 -8.89
CA ARG A 14 9.36 -7.70 -8.57
C ARG A 14 9.33 -8.40 -7.21
N GLY A 15 8.13 -8.54 -6.61
CA GLY A 15 7.99 -9.06 -5.24
C GLY A 15 8.51 -8.10 -4.17
N GLN A 16 8.75 -6.83 -4.53
CA GLN A 16 9.31 -5.80 -3.64
C GLN A 16 8.28 -4.74 -3.24
N CYS A 17 6.98 -4.99 -3.49
CA CYS A 17 5.89 -4.05 -3.17
C CYS A 17 5.94 -3.57 -1.72
N ALA A 18 6.17 -4.49 -0.78
CA ALA A 18 6.31 -4.18 0.65
C ALA A 18 7.46 -3.20 0.94
N GLN A 19 8.59 -3.32 0.24
CA GLN A 19 9.75 -2.44 0.43
C GLN A 19 9.52 -1.06 -0.19
N ALA A 20 9.05 -1.02 -1.44
CA ALA A 20 8.84 0.21 -2.18
C ALA A 20 7.77 1.09 -1.51
N VAL A 21 6.64 0.48 -1.12
CA VAL A 21 5.56 1.23 -0.45
C VAL A 21 5.98 1.66 0.95
N ARG A 22 6.70 0.82 1.71
CA ARG A 22 7.25 1.25 3.01
C ARG A 22 8.13 2.49 2.87
N GLN A 23 9.11 2.48 1.98
CA GLN A 23 10.00 3.63 1.77
C GLN A 23 9.23 4.90 1.40
N SER A 24 8.18 4.73 0.60
CA SER A 24 7.34 5.85 0.20
C SER A 24 6.54 6.43 1.36
N ILE A 25 5.98 5.57 2.21
CA ILE A 25 5.27 6.01 3.42
C ILE A 25 6.25 6.69 4.38
N GLU A 26 7.43 6.11 4.59
CA GLU A 26 8.46 6.70 5.44
C GLU A 26 8.89 8.09 4.94
N ASN A 27 9.05 8.26 3.62
CA ASN A 27 9.43 9.54 3.01
C ASN A 27 8.29 10.57 3.03
N VAL A 28 7.04 10.14 2.79
CA VAL A 28 5.88 11.04 2.68
C VAL A 28 5.40 11.49 4.06
N LEU A 29 5.33 10.57 5.03
CA LEU A 29 4.83 10.86 6.37
C LEU A 29 5.94 11.23 7.37
N GLY A 30 7.22 11.09 6.97
CA GLY A 30 8.35 11.33 7.88
C GLY A 30 8.44 10.33 9.04
N ILE A 31 7.71 9.21 8.96
CA ILE A 31 7.68 8.17 10.00
C ILE A 31 8.65 7.03 9.68
N ARG A 32 8.99 6.21 10.67
CA ARG A 32 9.76 4.99 10.45
C ARG A 32 8.87 3.77 10.71
N LEU A 33 8.66 2.96 9.68
CA LEU A 33 7.87 1.73 9.80
C LEU A 33 8.78 0.56 10.18
N GLU A 34 8.32 -0.28 11.10
CA GLU A 34 9.00 -1.55 11.37
C GLU A 34 9.00 -2.45 10.12
N ARG A 35 10.11 -3.13 9.86
CA ARG A 35 10.31 -3.94 8.63
C ARG A 35 9.80 -5.36 8.78
N THR A 36 9.09 -5.86 7.76
CA THR A 36 8.60 -7.25 7.63
C THR A 36 8.88 -7.67 6.23
N GLN A 37 9.13 -8.95 6.08
CA GLN A 37 9.29 -9.61 4.81
C GLN A 37 7.97 -9.64 4.00
N PHE A 38 6.81 -9.77 4.66
CA PHE A 38 5.53 -9.98 3.97
C PHE A 38 4.60 -8.78 4.06
N ALA A 39 4.05 -8.36 2.91
CA ALA A 39 3.10 -7.26 2.79
C ALA A 39 1.88 -7.45 3.72
N ARG A 40 1.36 -8.68 3.82
CA ARG A 40 0.22 -9.02 4.69
C ARG A 40 0.40 -8.66 6.17
N ASN A 41 1.65 -8.54 6.62
CA ASN A 41 1.99 -8.27 8.03
C ASN A 41 2.16 -6.77 8.32
N TYR A 42 1.96 -5.87 7.34
CA TYR A 42 2.15 -4.43 7.58
C TYR A 42 1.01 -3.77 8.36
N GLY A 43 -0.19 -4.36 8.39
CA GLY A 43 -1.36 -3.76 9.06
C GLY A 43 -1.07 -3.26 10.49
N PRO A 44 -0.63 -4.14 11.41
CA PRO A 44 -0.30 -3.75 12.79
C PRO A 44 0.78 -2.66 12.92
N ARG A 45 1.62 -2.48 11.90
CA ARG A 45 2.74 -1.52 11.96
C ARG A 45 2.39 -0.17 11.39
N LEU A 46 1.47 -0.16 10.43
CA LEU A 46 0.82 1.07 10.02
C LEU A 46 0.03 1.62 11.21
N GLU A 47 -0.69 0.76 11.93
CA GLU A 47 -1.37 1.12 13.19
C GLU A 47 -0.41 1.63 14.26
N ALA A 48 0.70 0.92 14.51
CA ALA A 48 1.72 1.36 15.46
C ALA A 48 2.37 2.70 15.07
N ALA A 49 2.36 3.04 13.79
CA ALA A 49 2.88 4.31 13.28
C ALA A 49 1.82 5.41 13.17
N GLY A 50 0.61 5.17 13.71
CA GLY A 50 -0.46 6.16 13.83
C GLY A 50 -1.49 6.16 12.71
N LEU A 51 -1.36 5.30 11.70
CA LEU A 51 -2.41 5.15 10.68
C LEU A 51 -3.60 4.38 11.26
N ARG A 52 -4.80 4.69 10.77
CA ARG A 52 -6.03 4.03 11.20
C ARG A 52 -6.67 3.29 10.04
N ALA A 53 -7.19 2.10 10.32
CA ALA A 53 -8.02 1.38 9.36
C ALA A 53 -9.29 2.18 9.06
N ILE A 54 -9.61 2.36 7.79
CA ILE A 54 -10.85 3.00 7.33
C ILE A 54 -11.83 1.96 6.81
N THR A 55 -13.12 2.27 6.90
CA THR A 55 -14.18 1.40 6.40
C THR A 55 -14.08 1.24 4.88
N ASN A 56 -14.28 0.02 4.39
CA ASN A 56 -14.33 -0.23 2.95
C ASN A 56 -15.49 0.56 2.32
N GLY A 57 -15.21 1.27 1.21
CA GLY A 57 -16.16 2.18 0.57
C GLY A 57 -16.02 3.64 1.01
N THR A 58 -15.22 3.94 2.04
CA THR A 58 -14.80 5.32 2.30
C THR A 58 -14.05 5.89 1.08
N PRO A 59 -14.38 7.10 0.59
CA PRO A 59 -13.65 7.73 -0.52
C PRO A 59 -12.14 7.77 -0.26
N LEU A 60 -11.36 7.30 -1.23
CA LEU A 60 -9.91 7.23 -1.13
C LEU A 60 -9.28 8.62 -1.24
N ARG A 61 -8.20 8.83 -0.49
CA ARG A 61 -7.39 10.05 -0.51
C ARG A 61 -5.95 9.70 -0.88
N PRO A 62 -5.22 10.57 -1.60
CA PRO A 62 -3.78 10.39 -1.79
C PRO A 62 -3.08 10.15 -0.45
N GLY A 63 -2.25 9.12 -0.37
CA GLY A 63 -1.60 8.69 0.87
C GLY A 63 -2.27 7.50 1.56
N ASP A 64 -3.49 7.10 1.17
CA ASP A 64 -4.11 5.88 1.70
C ASP A 64 -3.29 4.64 1.35
N VAL A 65 -3.09 3.75 2.32
CA VAL A 65 -2.29 2.54 2.17
C VAL A 65 -3.19 1.32 2.29
N ARG A 66 -3.25 0.48 1.26
CA ARG A 66 -4.02 -0.76 1.28
C ARG A 66 -3.10 -1.97 1.45
N ILE A 67 -3.45 -2.81 2.41
CA ILE A 67 -2.87 -4.14 2.60
C ILE A 67 -3.89 -5.17 2.11
N ILE A 68 -3.50 -5.95 1.11
CA ILE A 68 -4.30 -7.01 0.51
C ILE A 68 -3.75 -8.36 0.98
N GLN A 69 -4.63 -9.22 1.50
CA GLN A 69 -4.26 -10.54 2.03
C GLN A 69 -3.77 -11.49 0.92
N PRO A 70 -3.07 -12.58 1.30
CA PRO A 70 -2.56 -13.56 0.35
C PRO A 70 -3.64 -14.15 -0.55
N THR A 71 -3.24 -14.53 -1.75
CA THR A 71 -4.06 -15.31 -2.68
C THR A 71 -3.22 -16.40 -3.33
N VAL A 72 -3.85 -17.29 -4.12
CA VAL A 72 -3.16 -18.39 -4.81
C VAL A 72 -2.01 -17.82 -5.67
N GLY A 73 -0.80 -18.37 -5.47
CA GLY A 73 0.43 -17.89 -6.14
C GLY A 73 1.06 -16.64 -5.52
N HIS A 74 0.42 -16.00 -4.53
CA HIS A 74 0.90 -14.78 -3.87
C HIS A 74 0.81 -14.87 -2.34
N PRO A 75 1.64 -15.71 -1.69
CA PRO A 75 1.57 -15.97 -0.25
C PRO A 75 1.96 -14.76 0.63
N ALA A 76 2.72 -13.82 0.08
CA ALA A 76 3.19 -12.63 0.79
C ALA A 76 2.10 -11.56 1.01
N GLY A 77 0.97 -11.66 0.30
CA GLY A 77 0.01 -10.56 0.18
C GLY A 77 0.54 -9.43 -0.70
N HIS A 78 -0.17 -8.30 -0.73
CA HIS A 78 0.22 -7.12 -1.48
C HIS A 78 0.03 -5.84 -0.68
N MET A 79 0.86 -4.84 -0.95
CA MET A 79 0.81 -3.53 -0.32
C MET A 79 0.87 -2.47 -1.42
N GLN A 80 -0.03 -1.49 -1.36
CA GLN A 80 -0.15 -0.43 -2.36
C GLN A 80 -0.60 0.88 -1.69
N MET A 81 -0.23 2.00 -2.29
CA MET A 81 -0.63 3.34 -1.86
C MET A 81 -1.49 4.00 -2.93
N TYR A 82 -2.49 4.76 -2.51
CA TYR A 82 -3.32 5.55 -3.41
C TYR A 82 -2.66 6.91 -3.66
N THR A 83 -2.69 7.35 -4.90
CA THR A 83 -2.18 8.67 -5.33
C THR A 83 -3.24 9.34 -6.19
N GLU A 84 -3.02 10.61 -6.55
CA GLU A 84 -3.87 11.34 -7.52
C GLU A 84 -4.02 10.61 -8.86
N ASN A 85 -3.04 9.76 -9.22
CA ASN A 85 -3.04 9.00 -10.47
C ASN A 85 -3.48 7.53 -10.28
N GLY A 86 -4.11 7.21 -9.15
CA GLY A 86 -4.56 5.86 -8.80
C GLY A 86 -3.56 5.07 -7.94
N TRP A 87 -3.74 3.75 -7.92
CA TRP A 87 -2.99 2.84 -7.07
C TRP A 87 -1.57 2.57 -7.58
N VAL A 88 -0.60 2.66 -6.67
CA VAL A 88 0.81 2.42 -6.96
C VAL A 88 1.44 1.53 -5.89
N SER A 89 2.37 0.69 -6.31
CA SER A 89 3.18 -0.15 -5.41
C SER A 89 4.65 -0.12 -5.85
N ASP A 90 5.24 -1.27 -6.17
CA ASP A 90 6.50 -1.35 -6.93
C ASP A 90 6.28 -1.08 -8.44
N PHE A 91 5.04 -0.85 -8.87
CA PHE A 91 4.66 -0.45 -10.22
C PHE A 91 3.33 0.34 -10.19
N ARG A 92 2.96 1.00 -11.29
CA ARG A 92 1.63 1.63 -11.44
C ARG A 92 0.58 0.57 -11.76
N GLN A 93 -0.49 0.53 -11.00
CA GLN A 93 -1.57 -0.43 -11.22
C GLN A 93 -2.64 0.17 -12.13
N ARG A 94 -3.22 -0.69 -12.97
CA ARG A 94 -4.32 -0.31 -13.87
C ARG A 94 -5.63 -0.09 -13.11
N ASP A 95 -5.84 -0.83 -12.03
CA ASP A 95 -7.04 -0.83 -11.22
C ASP A 95 -6.68 -1.14 -9.76
N GLU A 96 -7.69 -1.30 -8.90
CA GLU A 96 -7.48 -1.51 -7.47
C GLU A 96 -6.81 -2.85 -7.11
N TRP A 97 -6.74 -3.79 -8.05
CA TRP A 97 -6.09 -5.07 -7.87
C TRP A 97 -4.73 -5.09 -8.57
N PRO A 98 -3.68 -5.62 -7.94
CA PRO A 98 -2.34 -5.59 -8.50
C PRO A 98 -2.10 -6.58 -9.64
N GLY A 99 -2.99 -7.56 -9.85
CA GLY A 99 -2.80 -8.60 -10.85
C GLY A 99 -4.04 -9.48 -11.06
N SER A 100 -4.01 -10.32 -12.09
CA SER A 100 -5.14 -11.17 -12.46
C SER A 100 -5.57 -12.13 -11.35
N ALA A 101 -4.64 -12.68 -10.57
CA ALA A 101 -4.96 -13.57 -9.45
C ALA A 101 -5.75 -12.85 -8.36
N TYR A 102 -5.34 -11.64 -7.98
CA TYR A 102 -6.05 -10.81 -7.02
C TYR A 102 -7.43 -10.38 -7.53
N ARG A 103 -7.50 -10.02 -8.82
CA ARG A 103 -8.75 -9.60 -9.48
C ARG A 103 -9.79 -10.73 -9.53
N GLN A 104 -9.34 -11.97 -9.73
CA GLN A 104 -10.20 -13.15 -9.76
C GLN A 104 -10.65 -13.60 -8.36
N ASN A 105 -9.71 -13.64 -7.40
CA ASN A 105 -9.99 -14.22 -6.08
C ASN A 105 -10.50 -13.21 -5.06
N GLN A 106 -10.31 -11.91 -5.31
CA GLN A 106 -10.74 -10.81 -4.45
C GLN A 106 -10.48 -11.05 -2.94
N PRO A 107 -9.22 -11.35 -2.56
CA PRO A 107 -8.89 -11.59 -1.16
C PRO A 107 -9.23 -10.37 -0.30
N SER A 108 -9.44 -10.60 1.00
CA SER A 108 -9.71 -9.52 1.94
C SER A 108 -8.60 -8.48 1.93
N TYR A 109 -8.98 -7.22 2.17
CA TYR A 109 -8.06 -6.11 2.27
C TYR A 109 -8.48 -5.16 3.38
N THR A 110 -7.51 -4.40 3.87
CA THR A 110 -7.73 -3.31 4.81
C THR A 110 -7.02 -2.08 4.26
N THR A 111 -7.74 -0.95 4.24
CA THR A 111 -7.17 0.34 3.85
C THR A 111 -6.88 1.15 5.11
N TYR A 112 -5.71 1.76 5.18
CA TYR A 112 -5.19 2.54 6.28
C TYR A 112 -5.00 3.97 5.82
N ARG A 113 -5.41 4.92 6.65
CA ARG A 113 -5.23 6.35 6.42
C ARG A 113 -4.42 6.94 7.55
N TYR A 114 -3.44 7.76 7.20
CA TYR A 114 -2.84 8.69 8.15
C TYR A 114 -3.78 9.89 8.27
N GLU A 115 -4.38 10.07 9.44
CA GLU A 115 -5.14 11.29 9.74
C GLU A 115 -4.10 12.32 10.18
N ASP A 116 -3.87 13.33 9.34
CA ASP A 116 -2.97 14.43 9.66
C ASP A 116 -3.46 15.10 10.95
N ILE A 117 -2.64 15.09 12.00
CA ILE A 117 -3.00 15.72 13.28
C ILE A 117 -2.69 17.21 13.31
N ASN A 118 -2.27 17.85 12.21
CA ASN A 118 -2.04 19.30 12.20
C ASN A 118 -2.32 19.93 10.81
N GLU A 119 -3.53 20.43 10.61
CA GLU A 119 -3.72 21.71 9.91
C GLU A 119 -3.97 22.78 11.00
N GLU A 120 -2.89 23.28 11.61
CA GLU A 120 -2.87 24.58 12.31
C GLU A 120 -2.06 25.58 11.47
#